data_AF-A0A257PCW1-F1
#
_entry.id   AF-A0A257PCW1-F1
#
_cell.length_a   1.000
_cell.length_b   1.000
_cell.length_c   1.000
_cell.angle_alpha   90.00
_cell.angle_beta   90.00
_cell.angle_gamma   90.00
#
_symmetry.space_group_name_H-M   'P 1'
#
loop_
_entity.id
_entity.type
_entity.pdbx_description
1 polymer ?
#
loop_
_entity_poly.entity_id
_entity_poly.type
_entity_poly.pdbx_seq_one_letter_code
_entity_poly.pdbx_strand_id
1 'polypeptide(L)'
;MKLILGAIVVLVIIFFAVPMIAGGSMNACQALEKRNISTAAANIAGGTSGPVYGVINSVGQSFATGQSTSAQEANTHPDTPTAISCTISYWQSL
;
A
#
# COMPACT_ATOMS: atom_id res chain seq x y z
N MET A 1 -4.45 -13.18 30.58
CA MET A 1 -4.66 -13.87 29.30
C MET A 1 -5.70 -13.18 28.41
N LYS A 2 -6.90 -12.84 28.91
CA LYS A 2 -7.94 -12.13 28.13
C LYS A 2 -7.49 -10.76 27.56
N LEU A 3 -6.72 -9.99 28.34
CA LEU A 3 -6.16 -8.70 27.88
C LEU A 3 -5.11 -8.85 26.77
N ILE A 4 -4.25 -9.87 26.86
CA ILE A 4 -3.23 -10.15 25.84
C ILE A 4 -3.91 -10.56 24.53
N LEU A 5 -4.94 -11.40 24.62
CA LEU A 5 -5.73 -11.81 23.46
C LEU A 5 -6.41 -10.60 22.79
N GLY A 6 -6.98 -9.70 23.59
CA GLY A 6 -7.57 -8.45 23.08
C GLY A 6 -6.55 -7.55 22.37
N ALA A 7 -5.36 -7.38 22.95
CA ALA A 7 -4.29 -6.58 22.34
C ALA A 7 -3.83 -7.14 20.99
N ILE A 8 -3.69 -8.47 20.86
CA ILE A 8 -3.29 -9.12 19.61
C ILE A 8 -4.33 -8.88 18.52
N VAL A 9 -5.62 -9.01 18.84
CA VAL A 9 -6.70 -8.77 17.86
C VAL A 9 -6.66 -7.32 17.35
N VAL A 10 -6.47 -6.35 18.25
CA VAL A 10 -6.37 -4.93 17.86
C VAL A 10 -5.16 -4.70 16.94
N LEU A 11 -4.01 -5.29 17.24
CA LEU A 11 -2.81 -5.17 16.40
C LEU A 11 -3.02 -5.76 15.01
N VAL A 12 -3.67 -6.92 14.90
CA VAL A 12 -3.99 -7.53 13.61
C VAL A 12 -4.93 -6.65 12.81
N ILE A 13 -5.94 -6.06 13.44
CA ILE A 13 -6.86 -5.13 12.75
C ILE A 13 -6.11 -3.91 12.23
N ILE A 14 -5.27 -3.29 13.07
CA ILE A 14 -4.47 -2.11 12.67
C ILE A 14 -3.56 -2.45 11.49
N PHE A 15 -2.93 -3.62 11.52
CA PHE A 15 -2.01 -4.06 10.49
C PHE A 15 -2.64 -4.07 9.09
N PHE A 16 -3.88 -4.54 8.96
CA PHE A 16 -4.61 -4.56 7.69
C PHE A 16 -5.38 -3.26 7.40
N ALA A 17 -5.91 -2.59 8.44
CA ALA A 17 -6.73 -1.40 8.28
C ALA A 17 -5.93 -0.17 7.83
N VAL A 18 -4.72 0.03 8.37
CA VAL A 18 -3.92 1.23 8.08
C VAL A 18 -3.58 1.36 6.59
N PRO A 19 -3.08 0.32 5.89
CA PRO A 19 -2.82 0.41 4.45
C PRO A 19 -4.06 0.78 3.64
N MET A 20 -5.23 0.21 3.97
CA MET A 20 -6.48 0.51 3.25
C MET A 20 -6.95 1.95 3.48
N ILE A 21 -6.88 2.44 4.73
CA ILE A 21 -7.30 3.79 5.10
C ILE A 21 -6.33 4.84 4.53
N ALA A 22 -5.03 4.65 4.75
CA ALA A 22 -4.00 5.60 4.31
C ALA A 22 -3.77 5.57 2.79
N GLY A 23 -3.96 4.42 2.15
CA GLY A 23 -3.91 4.28 0.69
C GLY A 23 -5.20 4.68 -0.03
N GLY A 24 -6.31 4.91 0.69
CA GLY A 24 -7.61 5.21 0.09
C GLY A 24 -8.04 4.12 -0.90
N SER A 25 -7.94 2.86 -0.50
CA SER A 25 -8.23 1.69 -1.34
C SER A 25 -9.00 0.61 -0.58
N MET A 26 -9.66 -0.29 -1.31
CA MET A 26 -10.39 -1.41 -0.72
C MET A 26 -9.50 -2.65 -0.47
N ASN A 27 -8.25 -2.62 -0.93
CA ASN A 27 -7.29 -3.72 -0.86
C ASN A 27 -5.86 -3.21 -0.67
N ALA A 28 -5.05 -3.99 0.06
CA ALA A 28 -3.69 -3.63 0.44
C ALA A 28 -2.74 -3.49 -0.76
N CYS A 29 -2.91 -4.29 -1.81
CA CYS A 29 -2.07 -4.19 -3.02
C CYS A 29 -2.32 -2.89 -3.78
N GLN A 30 -3.56 -2.41 -3.85
CA GLN A 30 -3.85 -1.10 -4.45
C GLN A 30 -3.29 0.04 -3.58
N ALA A 31 -3.34 -0.10 -2.25
CA ALA A 31 -2.73 0.88 -1.34
C ALA A 31 -1.22 0.98 -1.59
N LEU A 32 -0.53 -0.17 -1.69
CA LEU A 32 0.89 -0.25 -1.99
C LEU A 32 1.21 0.35 -3.37
N GLU A 33 0.42 0.03 -4.38
CA GLU A 33 0.60 0.59 -5.72
C GLU A 33 0.44 2.11 -5.73
N LYS A 34 -0.64 2.65 -5.14
CA LYS A 34 -0.87 4.10 -5.03
C LYS A 34 0.26 4.81 -4.29
N ARG A 35 0.80 4.18 -3.25
CA ARG A 35 1.93 4.70 -2.49
C ARG A 35 3.20 4.72 -3.34
N ASN A 36 3.52 3.63 -4.01
CA ASN A 36 4.68 3.55 -4.91
C ASN A 36 4.60 4.59 -6.03
N ILE A 37 3.41 4.80 -6.59
CA ILE A 37 3.15 5.85 -7.58
C ILE A 37 3.35 7.24 -6.96
N SER A 38 2.85 7.48 -5.76
CA SER A 38 3.03 8.77 -5.07
C SER A 38 4.52 9.06 -4.82
N THR A 39 5.29 8.06 -4.41
CA THR A 39 6.75 8.15 -4.21
C THR A 39 7.47 8.37 -5.53
N ALA A 40 7.11 7.63 -6.59
CA ALA A 40 7.68 7.81 -7.92
C ALA A 40 7.36 9.20 -8.49
N ALA A 41 6.13 9.67 -8.34
CA ALA A 41 5.71 11.01 -8.73
C ALA A 41 6.50 12.09 -8.00
N ALA A 42 6.75 11.91 -6.69
CA ALA A 42 7.55 12.84 -5.91
C ALA A 42 9.01 12.89 -6.40
N ASN A 43 9.60 11.73 -6.71
CA ASN A 43 10.96 11.65 -7.25
C ASN A 43 11.06 12.31 -8.64
N ILE A 44 10.08 12.09 -9.51
CA ILE A 44 10.04 12.68 -10.87
C ILE A 44 9.82 14.19 -10.80
N ALA A 45 8.93 14.65 -9.93
CA ALA A 45 8.60 16.06 -9.78
C ALA A 45 9.64 16.84 -8.94
N GLY A 46 10.64 16.17 -8.37
CA GLY A 46 11.63 16.79 -7.47
C GLY A 46 11.05 17.23 -6.11
N GLY A 47 9.87 16.71 -5.75
CA GLY A 47 9.16 17.04 -4.52
C GLY A 47 7.70 16.60 -4.55
N THR A 48 7.05 16.65 -3.38
CA THR A 48 5.62 16.30 -3.21
C THR A 48 4.67 17.47 -3.50
N SER A 49 5.20 18.59 -3.98
CA SER A 49 4.48 19.84 -4.15
C SER A 49 4.75 20.40 -5.55
N GLY A 50 3.74 20.41 -6.41
CA GLY A 50 3.83 20.99 -7.75
C GLY A 50 2.80 20.42 -8.73
N PRO A 51 2.52 21.13 -9.84
CA PRO A 51 1.57 20.67 -10.85
C PRO A 51 2.01 19.36 -11.52
N VAL A 52 3.32 19.16 -11.70
CA VAL A 52 3.88 17.91 -12.24
C VAL A 52 3.62 16.73 -11.30
N TYR A 53 3.87 16.90 -9.99
CA TYR A 53 3.51 15.92 -8.98
C TYR A 53 2.00 15.65 -9.01
N GLY A 54 1.17 16.70 -9.00
CA GLY A 54 -0.28 16.58 -8.99
C GLY A 54 -0.83 15.79 -10.18
N VAL A 55 -0.31 16.03 -11.39
CA VAL A 55 -0.73 15.30 -12.59
C VAL A 55 -0.25 13.85 -12.55
N ILE A 56 1.04 13.59 -12.31
CA ILE A 56 1.57 12.22 -12.28
C ILE A 56 0.90 11.40 -11.18
N ASN A 57 0.71 12.01 -10.01
CA ASN A 57 0.08 11.36 -8.88
C ASN A 57 -1.41 11.09 -9.13
N SER A 58 -2.18 12.07 -9.62
CA SER A 58 -3.62 11.86 -9.89
C SER A 58 -3.87 10.84 -11.01
N VAL A 59 -3.12 10.96 -12.11
CA VAL A 59 -3.20 10.01 -13.23
C VAL A 59 -2.75 8.63 -12.77
N GLY A 60 -1.57 8.53 -12.15
CA GLY A 60 -1.06 7.24 -11.68
C GLY A 60 -1.98 6.58 -10.66
N GLN A 61 -2.50 7.32 -9.67
CA GLN A 61 -3.44 6.77 -8.70
C GLN A 61 -4.77 6.32 -9.33
N SER A 62 -5.20 6.92 -10.44
CA SER A 62 -6.39 6.48 -11.19
C SER A 62 -6.19 5.14 -11.90
N PHE A 63 -4.94 4.80 -12.25
CA PHE A 63 -4.56 3.53 -12.84
C PHE A 63 -4.14 2.47 -11.82
N ALA A 64 -3.95 2.86 -10.55
CA ALA A 64 -3.62 1.92 -9.49
C ALA A 64 -4.83 1.01 -9.17
N THR A 65 -4.78 -0.23 -9.64
CA THR A 65 -5.83 -1.25 -9.42
C THR A 65 -5.40 -2.32 -8.42
N GLY A 66 -4.13 -2.34 -8.05
CA GLY A 66 -3.45 -3.37 -7.28
C GLY A 66 -2.97 -4.55 -8.13
N GLN A 67 -3.32 -4.62 -9.42
CA GLN A 67 -3.00 -5.79 -10.25
C GLN A 67 -1.50 -5.98 -10.44
N SER A 68 -0.76 -4.93 -10.82
CA SER A 68 0.68 -5.05 -11.08
C SER A 68 1.42 -5.52 -9.82
N THR A 69 1.11 -4.88 -8.69
CA THR A 69 1.73 -5.17 -7.40
C THR A 69 1.30 -6.54 -6.88
N SER A 70 0.04 -6.94 -7.08
CA SER A 70 -0.40 -8.28 -6.70
C SER A 70 0.30 -9.39 -7.49
N ALA A 71 0.50 -9.19 -8.79
CA ALA A 71 1.22 -10.14 -9.64
C ALA A 71 2.70 -10.18 -9.27
N GLN A 72 3.31 -9.03 -8.98
CA GLN A 72 4.70 -8.96 -8.54
C GLN A 72 4.89 -9.64 -7.18
N GLU A 73 4.05 -9.34 -6.21
CA GLU A 73 4.10 -9.94 -4.87
C GLU A 73 3.80 -11.44 -4.89
N ALA A 74 2.90 -11.90 -5.76
CA ALA A 74 2.66 -13.34 -5.96
C ALA A 74 3.88 -14.06 -6.56
N ASN A 75 4.68 -13.36 -7.38
CA ASN A 75 5.91 -13.92 -7.95
C ASN A 75 7.09 -13.88 -6.97
N THR A 76 7.24 -12.82 -6.19
CA THR A 76 8.35 -12.68 -5.22
C THR A 76 8.09 -13.42 -3.91
N HIS A 77 6.81 -13.56 -3.53
CA HIS A 77 6.37 -14.24 -2.32
C HIS A 77 5.30 -15.30 -2.64
N PRO A 78 5.64 -16.37 -3.39
CA PRO A 78 4.67 -17.38 -3.82
C PRO A 78 4.04 -18.16 -2.65
N ASP A 79 4.75 -18.28 -1.53
CA ASP A 79 4.27 -19.00 -0.34
C ASP A 79 3.43 -18.12 0.60
N THR A 80 3.27 -16.82 0.29
CA THR A 80 2.54 -15.87 1.14
C THR A 80 1.28 -15.38 0.43
N PRO A 81 0.11 -15.38 1.09
CA PRO A 81 -1.11 -14.80 0.52
C PRO A 81 -0.87 -13.36 0.09
N THR A 82 -1.25 -13.02 -1.14
CA THR A 82 -0.94 -11.73 -1.77
C THR A 82 -1.43 -10.54 -0.95
N ALA A 83 -2.56 -10.68 -0.25
CA ALA A 83 -3.05 -9.64 0.64
C ALA A 83 -2.06 -9.35 1.80
N ILE A 84 -1.45 -10.38 2.37
CA ILE A 84 -0.49 -10.26 3.47
C ILE A 84 0.83 -9.68 2.97
N SER A 85 1.38 -10.21 1.87
CA SER A 85 2.64 -9.70 1.31
C SER A 85 2.53 -8.23 0.89
N CYS A 86 1.44 -7.85 0.20
CA CYS A 86 1.17 -6.44 -0.10
C CYS A 86 1.04 -5.55 1.16
N THR A 87 0.43 -6.07 2.23
CA THR A 87 0.31 -5.33 3.50
C THR A 87 1.70 -5.13 4.13
N ILE A 88 2.52 -6.18 4.19
CA ILE A 88 3.90 -6.12 4.69
C ILE A 88 4.73 -5.12 3.88
N SER A 89 4.71 -5.23 2.55
CA SER A 89 5.43 -4.33 1.64
C SER A 89 4.94 -2.87 1.75
N TYR A 90 3.66 -2.65 2.05
CA TYR A 90 3.14 -1.31 2.37
C TYR A 90 3.77 -0.74 3.64
N TRP A 91 3.90 -1.56 4.69
CA TRP A 91 4.55 -1.12 5.92
C TRP A 91 6.04 -0.89 5.75
N GLN A 92 6.72 -1.66 4.89
CA GLN A 92 8.14 -1.48 4.59
C GLN A 92 8.44 -0.25 3.72
N SER A 93 7.43 0.28 3.03
CA SER A 93 7.56 1.50 2.19
C SER A 93 7.20 2.79 2.94
N LEU A 94 6.86 2.71 4.23
CA LEU A 94 6.82 3.85 5.17
C LEU A 94 8.22 4.33 5.51
#